data_AF-A0A1X7J9R4-F1
#
_entry.id   AF-A0A1X7J9R4-F1
#
_cell.length_a   1.000
_cell.length_b   1.000
_cell.length_c   1.000
_cell.angle_alpha   90.00
_cell.angle_beta   90.00
_cell.angle_gamma   90.00
#
_symmetry.space_group_name_H-M   'P 1'
#
loop_
_entity.id
_entity.type
_entity.pdbx_description
1 polymer ?
#
loop_
_entity_poly.entity_id
_entity_poly.type
_entity_poly.pdbx_seq_one_letter_code
_entity_poly.pdbx_strand_id
1 'polypeptide(L)'
;MQTFLFRCPLVNGLHARPASALERQASRFVSAVTLVNQTKSRQGDAKSVLALVGADVAAGDECQLLIEGPDEQAAWQALGYFIEHEFAQSDSPLAAAVEEEQPLPVFLSRSASPVWQGKGVSPGAALAKAVFVEQIDLNVLALRHDEEPFPLQQQRLIVALQAARQRLREEIGQQAGEAAQILDAQSQLLDDETVADCLLDEHDARNTLAALAKAVDVLREPFRQSDSEYLRQRELDVFDLGLRIAAELTGDLRLGLPQLDEDTLVISDGVLTPGQLLMLQGPSLRGIVMPTGGETSHTAILACALSTPLLCLASTKPLFAAGEGTYLLGAGHGFVLARPDDVALRWYELECKKFAAVVASEEGMFSPALVFLDEKLHDKHEVIKRLTDNLEVQGRALSATLAEQAIWQREAVFTTALGFSIAIPHCKSAAISRSSISVLRLADPLDWGGDVAVQLVIMLTLSEQEQTQHMRIFSVLARRLMHESFREKLLAAATAQAVVDVLREEVIILS
;
A
#
# COMPACT_ATOMS: atom_id res chain seq x y z
N MET A 1 25.35 34.96 22.16
CA MET A 1 24.10 34.43 21.60
C MET A 1 24.00 34.82 20.13
N GLN A 2 23.92 33.84 19.24
CA GLN A 2 23.74 34.02 17.80
C GLN A 2 22.34 33.60 17.35
N THR A 3 21.86 34.19 16.27
CA THR A 3 20.52 33.93 15.74
C THR A 3 20.57 33.73 14.23
N PHE A 4 19.88 32.70 13.73
CA PHE A 4 19.69 32.48 12.30
C PHE A 4 18.20 32.41 11.96
N LEU A 5 17.73 33.25 11.02
CA LEU A 5 16.33 33.31 10.59
C LEU A 5 16.18 32.66 9.23
N PHE A 6 15.15 31.86 9.06
CA PHE A 6 14.84 31.23 7.79
C PHE A 6 13.34 30.96 7.65
N ARG A 7 12.91 30.76 6.41
CA ARG A 7 11.56 30.27 6.10
C ARG A 7 11.66 28.79 5.79
N CYS A 8 10.83 27.95 6.43
CA CYS A 8 10.93 26.50 6.26
C CYS A 8 10.75 26.10 4.78
N PRO A 9 11.76 25.49 4.13
CA PRO A 9 11.70 25.13 2.71
C PRO A 9 11.09 23.73 2.48
N LEU A 10 10.84 22.97 3.54
CA LEU A 10 10.39 21.58 3.48
C LEU A 10 8.92 21.53 3.12
N VAL A 11 8.58 20.80 2.05
CA VAL A 11 7.21 20.71 1.53
C VAL A 11 6.31 19.98 2.53
N ASN A 12 6.85 18.98 3.23
CA ASN A 12 6.13 18.20 4.23
C ASN A 12 6.31 18.73 5.66
N GLY A 13 6.98 19.88 5.82
CA GLY A 13 7.34 20.44 7.14
C GLY A 13 8.50 19.72 7.82
N LEU A 14 8.82 20.12 9.05
CA LEU A 14 9.90 19.54 9.85
C LEU A 14 9.43 18.27 10.57
N HIS A 15 9.75 17.14 9.96
CA HIS A 15 9.46 15.82 10.52
C HIS A 15 10.73 15.04 10.89
N ALA A 16 10.62 13.79 11.40
CA ALA A 16 11.78 13.17 12.04
C ALA A 16 13.01 12.97 11.14
N ARG A 17 12.89 12.81 9.81
CA ARG A 17 14.07 12.70 8.93
C ARG A 17 14.84 14.02 8.78
N PRO A 18 14.23 15.14 8.32
CA PRO A 18 14.87 16.45 8.35
C PRO A 18 15.21 16.91 9.77
N ALA A 19 14.41 16.55 10.78
CA ALA A 19 14.72 16.84 12.17
C ALA A 19 15.94 16.06 12.66
N SER A 20 16.11 14.78 12.32
CA SER A 20 17.31 13.99 12.63
C SER A 20 18.53 14.48 11.83
N ALA A 21 18.32 15.01 10.63
CA ALA A 21 19.40 15.67 9.89
C ALA A 21 19.85 16.95 10.60
N LEU A 22 18.91 17.78 11.05
CA LEU A 22 19.20 19.00 11.82
C LEU A 22 19.82 18.68 13.19
N GLU A 23 19.27 17.72 13.91
CA GLU A 23 19.77 17.22 15.19
C GLU A 23 21.20 16.74 15.07
N ARG A 24 21.52 15.89 14.10
CA ARG A 24 22.91 15.44 13.88
C ARG A 24 23.88 16.58 13.60
N GLN A 25 23.43 17.68 13.00
CA GLN A 25 24.29 18.86 12.84
C GLN A 25 24.40 19.66 14.13
N ALA A 26 23.31 19.86 14.86
CA ALA A 26 23.28 20.59 16.12
C ALA A 26 24.10 19.89 17.23
N SER A 27 24.00 18.56 17.31
CA SER A 27 24.68 17.72 18.31
C SER A 27 26.20 17.64 18.14
N ARG A 28 26.75 18.19 17.05
CA ARG A 28 28.21 18.34 16.86
C ARG A 28 28.81 19.46 17.70
N PHE A 29 27.98 20.33 18.26
CA PHE A 29 28.38 21.53 18.98
C PHE A 29 28.03 21.42 20.46
N VAL A 30 28.81 22.09 21.31
CA VAL A 30 28.55 22.16 22.76
C VAL A 30 27.40 23.12 23.05
N SER A 31 27.27 24.20 22.26
CA SER A 31 26.23 25.22 22.42
C SER A 31 24.81 24.64 22.45
N ALA A 32 23.94 25.26 23.23
CA ALA A 32 22.50 25.04 23.17
C ALA A 32 21.99 25.61 21.85
N VAL A 33 21.14 24.84 21.15
CA VAL A 33 20.55 25.24 19.88
C VAL A 33 19.05 25.04 20.01
N THR A 34 18.27 26.13 19.95
CA THR A 34 16.81 26.07 20.05
C THR A 34 16.19 26.48 18.74
N LEU A 35 15.33 25.64 18.17
CA LEU A 35 14.47 26.00 17.06
C LEU A 35 13.20 26.65 17.59
N VAL A 36 12.85 27.82 17.05
CA VAL A 36 11.62 28.54 17.36
C VAL A 36 10.81 28.68 16.07
N ASN A 37 9.59 28.12 16.08
CA ASN A 37 8.56 28.40 15.10
C ASN A 37 7.87 29.72 15.50
N GLN A 38 8.25 30.82 14.87
CA GLN A 38 7.71 32.14 15.17
C GLN A 38 6.24 32.25 14.78
N THR A 39 5.84 31.57 13.70
CA THR A 39 4.46 31.57 13.21
C THR A 39 3.50 30.96 14.24
N LYS A 40 3.90 29.88 14.91
CA LYS A 40 3.05 29.15 15.87
C LYS A 40 3.41 29.37 17.34
N SER A 41 4.42 30.20 17.62
CA SER A 41 4.95 30.44 18.97
C SER A 41 5.30 29.14 19.71
N ARG A 42 5.83 28.16 18.98
CA ARG A 42 6.34 26.89 19.53
C ARG A 42 7.85 26.84 19.40
N GLN A 43 8.50 26.07 20.25
CA GLN A 43 9.95 25.88 20.21
C GLN A 43 10.32 24.45 20.59
N GLY A 44 11.51 24.04 20.17
CA GLY A 44 12.10 22.74 20.49
C GLY A 44 13.61 22.83 20.55
N ASP A 45 14.22 22.04 21.43
CA ASP A 45 15.67 21.84 21.42
C ASP A 45 16.07 21.17 20.09
N ALA A 46 16.99 21.80 19.35
CA ALA A 46 17.46 21.29 18.08
C ALA A 46 18.34 20.05 18.22
N LYS A 47 18.71 19.65 19.44
CA LYS A 47 19.38 18.39 19.75
C LYS A 47 18.42 17.25 20.12
N SER A 48 17.11 17.51 20.09
CA SER A 48 16.08 16.49 20.23
C SER A 48 15.20 16.46 18.98
N VAL A 49 15.15 15.30 18.34
CA VAL A 49 14.27 15.05 17.19
C VAL A 49 12.81 15.22 17.60
N LEU A 50 12.41 14.73 18.78
CA LEU A 50 11.04 14.87 19.28
C LEU A 50 10.70 16.33 19.59
N ALA A 51 11.60 17.09 20.20
CA ALA A 51 11.37 18.51 20.47
C ALA A 51 11.29 19.33 19.17
N LEU A 52 12.16 19.05 18.19
CA LEU A 52 12.12 19.67 16.86
C LEU A 52 10.79 19.42 16.14
N VAL A 53 10.28 18.19 16.19
CA VAL A 53 8.98 17.86 15.59
C VAL A 53 7.83 18.49 16.38
N GLY A 54 7.92 18.53 17.71
CA GLY A 54 6.97 19.21 18.60
C GLY A 54 6.86 20.72 18.35
N ALA A 55 7.88 21.34 17.75
CA ALA A 55 7.82 22.74 17.30
C ALA A 55 6.84 22.96 16.13
N ASP A 56 6.32 21.88 15.53
CA ASP A 56 5.23 21.87 14.54
C ASP A 56 5.47 22.81 13.34
N VAL A 57 6.70 22.81 12.84
CA VAL A 57 7.12 23.65 11.69
C VAL A 57 6.54 23.10 10.39
N ALA A 58 5.66 23.87 9.75
CA ALA A 58 5.09 23.58 8.45
C ALA A 58 5.86 24.27 7.31
N ALA A 59 5.57 23.87 6.07
CA ALA A 59 6.11 24.52 4.87
C ALA A 59 5.80 26.02 4.88
N GLY A 60 6.82 26.87 4.75
CA GLY A 60 6.65 28.32 4.73
C GLY A 60 6.53 29.01 6.11
N ASP A 61 6.56 28.28 7.22
CA ASP A 61 6.62 28.87 8.56
C ASP A 61 7.90 29.69 8.75
N GLU A 62 7.80 30.80 9.49
CA GLU A 62 8.94 31.62 9.89
C GLU A 62 9.64 30.99 11.08
N CYS A 63 10.91 30.65 10.90
CA CYS A 63 11.70 29.88 11.85
C CYS A 63 12.95 30.63 12.28
N GLN A 64 13.38 30.36 13.51
CA GLN A 64 14.57 30.95 14.10
C GLN A 64 15.38 29.88 14.83
N LEU A 65 16.68 29.79 14.55
CA LEU A 65 17.63 29.07 15.41
C LEU A 65 18.26 30.06 16.38
N LEU A 66 18.09 29.81 17.67
CA LEU A 66 18.77 30.50 18.77
C LEU A 66 19.94 29.64 19.21
N ILE A 67 21.16 30.19 19.18
CA ILE A 67 22.38 29.46 19.50
C ILE A 67 23.09 30.19 20.63
N GLU A 68 23.30 29.49 21.75
CA GLU A 68 23.95 30.05 22.93
C GLU A 68 24.99 29.06 23.48
N GLY A 69 26.23 29.52 23.56
CA GLY A 69 27.30 28.70 24.14
C GLY A 69 28.71 29.04 23.66
N PRO A 70 29.70 28.23 24.06
CA PRO A 70 31.11 28.52 23.87
C PRO A 70 31.56 28.46 22.40
N ASP A 71 30.87 27.69 21.56
CA ASP A 71 31.12 27.51 20.14
C ASP A 71 30.01 28.09 19.24
N GLU A 72 29.25 29.06 19.75
CA GLU A 72 28.04 29.59 19.09
C GLU A 72 28.30 30.17 17.68
N GLN A 73 29.47 30.77 17.46
CA GLN A 73 29.84 31.32 16.15
C GLN A 73 30.07 30.23 15.10
N ALA A 74 30.73 29.13 15.51
CA ALA A 74 31.01 28.00 14.63
C ALA A 74 29.73 27.22 14.33
N ALA A 75 28.90 27.01 15.36
CA ALA A 75 27.58 26.41 15.21
C ALA A 75 26.68 27.22 14.27
N TRP A 76 26.64 28.56 14.43
CA TRP A 76 25.87 29.44 13.56
C TRP A 76 26.26 29.33 12.08
N GLN A 77 27.57 29.29 11.79
CA GLN A 77 28.06 29.15 10.42
C GLN A 77 27.68 27.78 9.81
N ALA A 78 27.89 26.69 10.56
CA ALA A 78 27.63 25.35 10.06
C ALA A 78 26.13 25.07 9.89
N LEU A 79 25.31 25.45 10.87
CA LEU A 79 23.87 25.28 10.82
C LEU A 79 23.23 26.19 9.77
N GLY A 80 23.69 27.44 9.65
CA GLY A 80 23.25 28.34 8.58
C GLY A 80 23.52 27.75 7.19
N TYR A 81 24.73 27.23 6.96
CA TYR A 81 25.07 26.57 5.71
C TYR A 81 24.17 25.36 5.43
N PHE A 82 23.97 24.50 6.43
CA PHE A 82 23.10 23.32 6.32
C PHE A 82 21.66 23.71 5.96
N ILE A 83 21.07 24.68 6.65
CA ILE A 83 19.70 25.16 6.39
C ILE A 83 19.55 25.70 4.97
N GLU A 84 20.54 26.46 4.48
CA GLU A 84 20.48 27.08 3.16
C GLU A 84 20.72 26.11 2.00
N HIS A 85 21.57 25.08 2.18
CA HIS A 85 22.08 24.28 1.05
C HIS A 85 21.67 22.80 1.09
N GLU A 86 21.48 22.23 2.28
CA GLU A 86 21.33 20.78 2.47
C GLU A 86 19.95 20.39 3.03
N PHE A 87 19.32 21.26 3.81
CA PHE A 87 18.11 20.93 4.58
C PHE A 87 16.94 20.52 3.68
N ALA A 88 16.72 21.20 2.56
CA ALA A 88 15.68 20.84 1.60
C ALA A 88 15.87 19.45 0.98
N GLN A 89 17.11 18.95 0.90
CA GLN A 89 17.43 17.62 0.34
C GLN A 89 17.11 16.47 1.32
N SER A 90 16.85 16.80 2.59
CA SER A 90 16.49 15.81 3.61
C SER A 90 14.99 15.45 3.61
N ASP A 91 14.17 16.24 2.90
CA ASP A 91 12.74 15.97 2.66
C ASP A 91 12.59 15.20 1.34
N SER A 92 11.95 14.02 1.40
CA SER A 92 11.64 13.22 0.21
C SER A 92 10.15 13.35 -0.09
N PRO A 93 9.73 13.47 -1.36
CA PRO A 93 8.32 13.57 -1.68
C PRO A 93 7.57 12.32 -1.20
N LEU A 94 6.40 12.52 -0.56
CA LEU A 94 5.49 11.41 -0.31
C LEU A 94 5.11 10.79 -1.66
N ALA A 95 5.07 9.46 -1.71
CA ALA A 95 4.35 8.79 -2.78
C ALA A 95 2.91 9.29 -2.72
N ALA A 96 2.47 9.99 -3.77
CA ALA A 96 1.10 10.44 -3.89
C ALA A 96 0.19 9.21 -3.82
N ALA A 97 -0.54 9.08 -2.71
CA ALA A 97 -1.51 8.02 -2.56
C ALA A 97 -2.65 8.31 -3.54
N VAL A 98 -2.73 7.57 -4.65
CA VAL A 98 -3.82 7.72 -5.62
C VAL A 98 -5.14 7.50 -4.88
N GLU A 99 -5.99 8.52 -4.91
CA GLU A 99 -7.18 8.70 -4.06
C GLU A 99 -8.47 8.13 -4.67
N GLU A 100 -8.37 7.25 -5.66
CA GLU A 100 -9.58 6.79 -6.37
C GLU A 100 -10.09 5.48 -5.76
N GLU A 101 -11.28 5.55 -5.15
CA GLU A 101 -12.10 4.37 -4.84
C GLU A 101 -12.28 3.54 -6.11
N GLN A 102 -11.68 2.35 -6.12
CA GLN A 102 -11.83 1.45 -7.26
C GLN A 102 -13.14 0.67 -7.13
N PRO A 103 -13.99 0.67 -8.17
CA PRO A 103 -15.18 -0.15 -8.17
C PRO A 103 -14.83 -1.65 -8.15
N LEU A 104 -15.66 -2.46 -7.50
CA LEU A 104 -15.46 -3.91 -7.46
C LEU A 104 -15.43 -4.48 -8.89
N PRO A 105 -14.53 -5.42 -9.21
CA PRO A 105 -14.55 -6.12 -10.49
C PRO A 105 -15.94 -6.69 -10.79
N VAL A 106 -16.44 -6.49 -12.02
CA VAL A 106 -17.81 -6.90 -12.40
C VAL A 106 -17.98 -8.40 -12.20
N PHE A 107 -16.94 -9.18 -12.48
CA PHE A 107 -16.87 -10.60 -12.15
C PHE A 107 -17.34 -10.93 -10.73
N LEU A 108 -16.82 -10.20 -9.74
CA LEU A 108 -17.07 -10.44 -8.31
C LEU A 108 -18.42 -9.92 -7.83
N SER A 109 -19.09 -9.06 -8.60
CA SER A 109 -20.46 -8.61 -8.28
C SER A 109 -21.49 -9.75 -8.23
N ARG A 110 -21.15 -10.92 -8.78
CA ARG A 110 -21.97 -12.14 -8.74
C ARG A 110 -21.71 -13.02 -7.52
N SER A 111 -20.65 -12.73 -6.76
CA SER A 111 -20.34 -13.48 -5.54
C SER A 111 -21.40 -13.18 -4.49
N ALA A 112 -21.85 -14.22 -3.79
CA ALA A 112 -22.73 -14.09 -2.63
C ALA A 112 -21.94 -13.88 -1.32
N SER A 113 -20.60 -13.93 -1.39
CA SER A 113 -19.71 -13.73 -0.24
C SER A 113 -19.79 -12.29 0.28
N PRO A 114 -19.82 -12.08 1.61
CA PRO A 114 -19.73 -10.75 2.20
C PRO A 114 -18.45 -10.02 1.75
N VAL A 115 -18.62 -8.81 1.23
CA VAL A 115 -17.52 -7.98 0.68
C VAL A 115 -17.39 -6.68 1.46
N TRP A 116 -16.14 -6.27 1.67
CA TRP A 116 -15.80 -4.95 2.18
C TRP A 116 -14.78 -4.31 1.24
N GLN A 117 -14.99 -3.04 0.93
CA GLN A 117 -14.12 -2.27 0.05
C GLN A 117 -13.39 -1.19 0.83
N GLY A 118 -12.19 -0.87 0.35
CA GLY A 118 -11.37 0.21 0.87
C GLY A 118 -10.17 0.45 0.00
N LYS A 119 -9.14 1.07 0.58
CA LYS A 119 -7.97 1.54 -0.16
C LYS A 119 -6.88 0.47 -0.17
N GLY A 120 -6.57 -0.03 -1.36
CA GLY A 120 -5.39 -0.86 -1.60
C GLY A 120 -4.12 -0.03 -1.51
N VAL A 121 -3.26 -0.32 -0.53
CA VAL A 121 -2.02 0.45 -0.31
C VAL A 121 -0.83 -0.28 -0.92
N SER A 122 -0.72 -1.58 -0.68
CA SER A 122 0.25 -2.45 -1.33
C SER A 122 -0.51 -3.48 -2.18
N PRO A 123 -0.32 -3.50 -3.50
CA PRO A 123 -1.11 -4.34 -4.39
C PRO A 123 -0.79 -5.82 -4.22
N GLY A 124 -1.69 -6.66 -4.70
CA GLY A 124 -1.57 -8.12 -4.65
C GLY A 124 -2.90 -8.78 -4.28
N ALA A 125 -2.91 -10.12 -4.36
CA ALA A 125 -4.07 -10.92 -4.00
C ALA A 125 -3.68 -12.12 -3.14
N ALA A 126 -4.49 -12.43 -2.16
CA ALA A 126 -4.24 -13.49 -1.20
C ALA A 126 -5.51 -14.24 -0.81
N LEU A 127 -5.43 -15.57 -0.76
CA LEU A 127 -6.45 -16.45 -0.22
C LEU A 127 -5.85 -17.17 1.00
N ALA A 128 -6.36 -16.90 2.19
CA ALA A 128 -5.76 -17.38 3.43
C ALA A 128 -6.78 -17.42 4.57
N LYS A 129 -6.45 -18.09 5.68
CA LYS A 129 -7.25 -18.01 6.90
C LYS A 129 -7.03 -16.67 7.59
N ALA A 130 -8.09 -16.06 8.12
CA ALA A 130 -7.95 -14.83 8.89
C ALA A 130 -7.50 -15.10 10.32
N VAL A 131 -6.50 -14.33 10.77
CA VAL A 131 -6.15 -14.20 12.18
C VAL A 131 -6.41 -12.75 12.59
N PHE A 132 -7.17 -12.59 13.66
CA PHE A 132 -7.59 -11.30 14.17
C PHE A 132 -6.63 -10.81 15.25
N VAL A 133 -6.17 -9.57 15.09
CA VAL A 133 -5.23 -8.93 16.01
C VAL A 133 -5.90 -7.71 16.61
N GLU A 134 -6.00 -7.70 17.93
CA GLU A 134 -6.45 -6.53 18.69
C GLU A 134 -5.27 -5.60 18.98
N GLN A 135 -5.52 -4.30 18.94
CA GLN A 135 -4.54 -3.29 19.27
C GLN A 135 -4.22 -3.36 20.77
N ILE A 136 -2.92 -3.44 21.07
CA ILE A 136 -2.44 -3.42 22.45
C ILE A 136 -2.73 -2.05 23.06
N ASP A 137 -3.34 -2.04 24.25
CA ASP A 137 -3.46 -0.84 25.08
C ASP A 137 -2.51 -0.98 26.28
N LEU A 138 -1.50 -0.09 26.34
CA LEU A 138 -0.50 -0.08 27.41
C LEU A 138 -1.13 0.17 28.80
N ASN A 139 -2.21 0.95 28.87
CA ASN A 139 -2.94 1.18 30.13
C ASN A 139 -3.66 -0.09 30.58
N VAL A 140 -4.30 -0.82 29.66
CA VAL A 140 -4.95 -2.11 29.98
C VAL A 140 -3.91 -3.16 30.36
N LEU A 141 -2.77 -3.19 29.66
CA LEU A 141 -1.66 -4.08 29.97
C LEU A 141 -1.14 -3.81 31.39
N ALA A 142 -0.97 -2.54 31.77
CA ALA A 142 -0.52 -2.14 33.10
C ALA A 142 -1.45 -2.61 34.23
N LEU A 143 -2.77 -2.71 34.00
CA LEU A 143 -3.73 -3.20 35.00
C LEU A 143 -3.54 -4.68 35.37
N ARG A 144 -2.84 -5.45 34.52
CA ARG A 144 -2.55 -6.88 34.74
C ARG A 144 -1.35 -7.11 35.66
N HIS A 145 -0.66 -6.05 36.08
CA HIS A 145 0.53 -6.12 36.91
C HIS A 145 0.33 -5.47 38.27
N ASP A 146 1.08 -5.97 39.26
CA ASP A 146 1.05 -5.47 40.64
C ASP A 146 1.56 -4.04 40.75
N GLU A 147 1.27 -3.40 41.89
CA GLU A 147 1.78 -2.07 42.20
C GLU A 147 3.27 -2.10 42.55
N GLU A 148 3.98 -1.03 42.17
CA GLU A 148 5.42 -0.92 42.35
C GLU A 148 5.79 0.48 42.84
N PRO A 149 6.75 0.62 43.76
CA PRO A 149 7.22 1.93 44.17
C PRO A 149 8.05 2.60 43.07
N PHE A 150 7.97 3.92 42.98
CA PHE A 150 8.64 4.72 41.94
C PHE A 150 10.14 4.37 41.70
N PRO A 151 11.00 4.18 42.74
CA PRO A 151 12.40 3.81 42.49
C PRO A 151 12.59 2.48 41.75
N LEU A 152 11.69 1.52 41.98
CA LEU A 152 11.72 0.24 41.25
C LEU A 152 11.25 0.44 39.81
N GLN A 153 10.23 1.28 39.59
CA GLN A 153 9.75 1.63 38.24
C GLN A 153 10.89 2.25 37.42
N GLN A 154 11.59 3.26 37.96
CA GLN A 154 12.73 3.88 37.29
C GLN A 154 13.83 2.88 36.94
N GLN A 155 14.23 2.02 37.88
CA GLN A 155 15.26 1.01 37.63
C GLN A 155 14.87 0.07 36.49
N ARG A 156 13.62 -0.41 36.46
CA ARG A 156 13.11 -1.30 35.42
C ARG A 156 13.03 -0.60 34.06
N LEU A 157 12.61 0.66 34.01
CA LEU A 157 12.54 1.45 32.77
C LEU A 157 13.92 1.68 32.16
N ILE A 158 14.94 1.98 32.97
CA ILE A 158 16.32 2.14 32.49
C ILE A 158 16.80 0.85 31.81
N VAL A 159 16.61 -0.29 32.47
CA VAL A 159 17.03 -1.60 31.93
C VAL A 159 16.26 -1.93 30.66
N ALA A 160 14.94 -1.73 30.64
CA ALA A 160 14.09 -2.00 29.49
C ALA A 160 14.42 -1.10 28.29
N LEU A 161 14.66 0.21 28.51
CA LEU A 161 15.06 1.14 27.46
C LEU A 161 16.41 0.73 26.83
N GLN A 162 17.38 0.35 27.67
CA GLN A 162 18.68 -0.14 27.18
C GLN A 162 18.55 -1.43 26.36
N ALA A 163 17.75 -2.39 26.83
CA ALA A 163 17.48 -3.63 26.12
C ALA A 163 16.79 -3.37 24.77
N ALA A 164 15.75 -2.51 24.76
CA ALA A 164 15.01 -2.14 23.55
C ALA A 164 15.93 -1.47 22.50
N ARG A 165 16.80 -0.55 22.93
CA ARG A 165 17.81 0.09 22.07
C ARG A 165 18.78 -0.92 21.47
N GLN A 166 19.27 -1.86 22.28
CA GLN A 166 20.16 -2.91 21.78
C GLN A 166 19.45 -3.80 20.75
N ARG A 167 18.24 -4.27 21.05
CA ARG A 167 17.50 -5.13 20.13
C ARG A 167 17.16 -4.45 18.82
N LEU A 168 16.75 -3.19 18.86
CA LEU A 168 16.47 -2.42 17.64
C LEU A 168 17.72 -2.30 16.74
N ARG A 169 18.91 -2.11 17.32
CA ARG A 169 20.17 -2.13 16.57
C ARG A 169 20.48 -3.49 15.96
N GLU A 170 20.17 -4.58 16.65
CA GLU A 170 20.30 -5.94 16.12
C GLU A 170 19.32 -6.19 14.95
N GLU A 171 18.07 -5.73 15.07
CA GLU A 171 17.05 -5.79 14.00
C GLU A 171 17.49 -4.99 12.75
N ILE A 172 18.02 -3.78 12.92
CA ILE A 172 18.55 -2.97 11.81
C ILE A 172 19.61 -3.75 11.04
N GLY A 173 20.51 -4.45 11.74
CA GLY A 173 21.58 -5.25 11.11
C GLY A 173 21.08 -6.47 10.32
N GLN A 174 19.85 -6.90 10.55
CA GLN A 174 19.21 -8.03 9.86
C GLN A 174 18.38 -7.60 8.65
N GLN A 175 18.09 -6.30 8.52
CA GLN A 175 17.26 -5.75 7.47
C GLN A 175 18.10 -5.03 6.40
N ALA A 176 17.51 -4.83 5.23
CA ALA A 176 18.11 -4.08 4.14
C ALA A 176 17.07 -3.16 3.47
N GLY A 177 17.54 -2.19 2.69
CA GLY A 177 16.67 -1.29 1.92
C GLY A 177 15.81 -0.38 2.80
N GLU A 178 14.56 -0.17 2.41
CA GLU A 178 13.64 0.73 3.10
C GLU A 178 13.33 0.29 4.53
N ALA A 179 13.25 -1.01 4.79
CA ALA A 179 13.02 -1.54 6.13
C ALA A 179 14.11 -1.09 7.12
N ALA A 180 15.38 -1.19 6.71
CA ALA A 180 16.50 -0.73 7.53
C ALA A 180 16.47 0.79 7.77
N GLN A 181 16.06 1.58 6.77
CA GLN A 181 15.94 3.04 6.91
C GLN A 181 14.84 3.45 7.88
N ILE A 182 13.69 2.76 7.85
CA ILE A 182 12.58 2.98 8.79
C ILE A 182 13.05 2.65 10.21
N LEU A 183 13.70 1.51 10.40
CA LEU A 183 14.23 1.10 11.71
C LEU A 183 15.33 2.03 12.22
N ASP A 184 16.22 2.54 11.36
CA ASP A 184 17.24 3.53 11.74
C ASP A 184 16.61 4.82 12.26
N ALA A 185 15.53 5.29 11.62
CA ALA A 185 14.76 6.43 12.10
C ALA A 185 14.10 6.14 13.46
N GLN A 186 13.56 4.94 13.66
CA GLN A 186 13.04 4.52 14.98
C GLN A 186 14.14 4.47 16.04
N SER A 187 15.36 4.04 15.69
CA SER A 187 16.49 4.01 16.63
C SER A 187 16.89 5.42 17.05
N GLN A 188 16.89 6.38 16.12
CA GLN A 188 17.18 7.78 16.43
C GLN A 188 16.12 8.36 17.38
N LEU A 189 14.84 8.06 17.17
CA LEU A 189 13.78 8.47 18.09
C LEU A 189 13.92 7.82 19.47
N LEU A 190 14.28 6.53 19.53
CA LEU A 190 14.46 5.82 20.80
C LEU A 190 15.71 6.28 21.57
N ASP A 191 16.74 6.76 20.86
CA ASP A 191 17.97 7.31 21.44
C ASP A 191 17.83 8.77 21.92
N ASP A 192 16.75 9.47 21.55
CA ASP A 192 16.46 10.85 21.97
C ASP A 192 16.39 11.00 23.51
N GLU A 193 17.01 12.06 24.03
CA GLU A 193 17.05 12.34 25.48
C GLU A 193 15.64 12.59 26.06
N THR A 194 14.73 13.18 25.28
CA THR A 194 13.34 13.44 25.70
C THR A 194 12.61 12.14 26.04
N VAL A 195 12.93 11.04 25.35
CA VAL A 195 12.34 9.72 25.67
C VAL A 195 12.80 9.27 27.05
N ALA A 196 14.10 9.37 27.35
CA ALA A 196 14.63 8.99 28.65
C ALA A 196 14.08 9.91 29.76
N ASP A 197 14.05 11.21 29.54
CA ASP A 197 13.52 12.19 30.49
C ASP A 197 12.04 11.91 30.81
N CYS A 198 11.19 11.78 29.79
CA CYS A 198 9.77 11.46 29.99
C CYS A 198 9.56 10.09 30.65
N LEU A 199 10.40 9.09 30.40
CA LEU A 199 10.26 7.78 31.07
C LEU A 199 10.67 7.83 32.54
N LEU A 200 11.67 8.65 32.88
CA LEU A 200 12.26 8.70 34.23
C LEU A 200 11.63 9.76 35.13
N ASP A 201 10.81 10.66 34.57
CA ASP A 201 10.01 11.62 35.31
C ASP A 201 9.04 10.95 36.29
N GLU A 202 8.81 11.61 37.43
CA GLU A 202 7.89 11.13 38.45
C GLU A 202 6.44 11.32 38.00
N HIS A 203 5.83 10.22 37.57
CA HIS A 203 4.42 10.15 37.23
C HIS A 203 3.63 9.53 38.38
N ASP A 204 2.38 9.94 38.55
CA ASP A 204 1.41 9.28 39.45
C ASP A 204 1.01 7.90 38.88
N ALA A 205 1.94 6.95 38.84
CA ALA A 205 1.79 5.67 38.17
C ALA A 205 1.82 4.52 39.18
N ARG A 206 0.87 3.59 39.03
CA ARG A 206 0.76 2.42 39.91
C ARG A 206 1.91 1.43 39.76
N ASN A 207 2.48 1.31 38.57
CA ASN A 207 3.55 0.37 38.24
C ASN A 207 4.33 0.80 36.99
N THR A 208 5.40 0.07 36.66
CA THR A 208 6.33 0.41 35.57
C THR A 208 5.63 0.54 34.22
N LEU A 209 4.67 -0.34 33.90
CA LEU A 209 3.92 -0.28 32.63
C LEU A 209 2.96 0.90 32.58
N ALA A 210 2.35 1.29 33.71
CA ALA A 210 1.52 2.49 33.79
C ALA A 210 2.38 3.77 33.62
N ALA A 211 3.59 3.78 34.18
CA ALA A 211 4.54 4.87 33.98
C ALA A 211 4.94 4.98 32.50
N LEU A 212 5.26 3.86 31.85
CA LEU A 212 5.51 3.80 30.41
C LEU A 212 4.31 4.31 29.59
N ALA A 213 3.09 3.86 29.90
CA ALA A 213 1.89 4.29 29.19
C ALA A 213 1.70 5.81 29.25
N LYS A 214 1.87 6.40 30.45
CA LYS A 214 1.82 7.85 30.65
C LYS A 214 2.90 8.60 29.88
N ALA A 215 4.15 8.13 29.97
CA ALA A 215 5.26 8.73 29.24
C ALA A 215 5.02 8.69 27.72
N VAL A 216 4.57 7.56 27.18
CA VAL A 216 4.24 7.40 25.76
C VAL A 216 3.10 8.33 25.34
N ASP A 217 2.06 8.48 26.17
CA ASP A 217 0.97 9.41 25.87
C ASP A 217 1.45 10.88 25.86
N VAL A 218 2.32 11.27 26.80
CA VAL A 218 2.96 12.60 26.81
C VAL A 218 3.78 12.83 25.53
N LEU A 219 4.58 11.85 25.12
CA LEU A 219 5.42 11.94 23.92
C LEU A 219 4.60 11.98 22.62
N ARG A 220 3.40 11.37 22.60
CA ARG A 220 2.50 11.35 21.44
C ARG A 220 1.69 12.64 21.27
N GLU A 221 1.44 13.36 22.36
CA GLU A 221 0.53 14.51 22.37
C GLU A 221 0.90 15.62 21.36
N PRO A 222 2.19 16.03 21.21
CA PRO A 222 2.57 17.03 20.22
C PRO A 222 2.23 16.61 18.77
N PHE A 223 2.35 15.32 18.46
CA PHE A 223 2.03 14.78 17.14
C PHE A 223 0.54 14.78 16.88
N ARG A 224 -0.28 14.36 17.86
CA ARG A 224 -1.75 14.39 17.77
C ARG A 224 -2.29 15.80 17.51
N GLN A 225 -1.67 16.80 18.13
CA GLN A 225 -2.06 18.20 18.05
C GLN A 225 -1.48 18.95 16.84
N SER A 226 -0.68 18.29 15.99
CA SER A 226 -0.11 18.93 14.81
C SER A 226 -1.17 19.15 13.73
N ASP A 227 -1.09 20.30 13.04
CA ASP A 227 -1.91 20.59 11.86
C ASP A 227 -1.45 19.78 10.63
N SER A 228 -0.21 19.29 10.62
CA SER A 228 0.33 18.47 9.54
C SER A 228 -0.15 17.03 9.64
N GLU A 229 -0.84 16.56 8.61
CA GLU A 229 -1.29 15.15 8.52
C GLU A 229 -0.11 14.18 8.57
N TYR A 230 1.00 14.55 7.94
CA TYR A 230 2.23 13.77 7.95
C TYR A 230 2.81 13.63 9.36
N LEU A 231 2.80 14.71 10.16
CA LEU A 231 3.28 14.66 11.54
C LEU A 231 2.34 13.85 12.43
N ARG A 232 1.01 13.98 12.25
CA ARG A 232 0.04 13.14 12.95
C ARG A 232 0.28 11.64 12.70
N GLN A 233 0.67 11.26 11.49
CA GLN A 233 0.97 9.86 11.14
C GLN A 233 2.20 9.30 11.88
N ARG A 234 3.10 10.14 12.39
CA ARG A 234 4.27 9.73 13.20
C ARG A 234 3.94 9.43 14.65
N GLU A 235 2.74 9.73 15.10
CA GLU A 235 2.26 9.28 16.42
C GLU A 235 2.42 7.76 16.59
N LEU A 236 2.23 6.99 15.49
CA LEU A 236 2.43 5.55 15.46
C LEU A 236 3.89 5.14 15.66
N ASP A 237 4.86 5.94 15.21
CA ASP A 237 6.28 5.67 15.42
C ASP A 237 6.63 5.75 16.92
N VAL A 238 6.11 6.77 17.62
CA VAL A 238 6.29 6.92 19.08
C VAL A 238 5.58 5.80 19.84
N PHE A 239 4.39 5.42 19.39
CA PHE A 239 3.66 4.29 19.97
C PHE A 239 4.43 2.97 19.82
N ASP A 240 5.09 2.74 18.67
CA ASP A 240 5.96 1.57 18.46
C ASP A 240 7.11 1.51 19.46
N LEU A 241 7.72 2.66 19.82
CA LEU A 241 8.74 2.71 20.89
C LEU A 241 8.18 2.21 22.22
N GLY A 242 6.96 2.65 22.56
CA GLY A 242 6.24 2.21 23.75
C GLY A 242 6.03 0.70 23.76
N LEU A 243 5.58 0.12 22.65
CA LEU A 243 5.42 -1.34 22.52
C LEU A 243 6.76 -2.08 22.68
N ARG A 244 7.85 -1.57 22.10
CA ARG A 244 9.18 -2.18 22.21
C ARG A 244 9.70 -2.19 23.66
N ILE A 245 9.51 -1.10 24.40
CA ILE A 245 9.90 -1.05 25.82
C ILE A 245 8.98 -1.96 26.66
N ALA A 246 7.68 -1.97 26.36
CA ALA A 246 6.72 -2.84 27.05
C ALA A 246 7.07 -4.32 26.88
N ALA A 247 7.51 -4.72 25.68
CA ALA A 247 7.96 -6.09 25.38
C ALA A 247 9.14 -6.52 26.27
N GLU A 248 10.10 -5.63 26.53
CA GLU A 248 11.20 -5.91 27.46
C GLU A 248 10.74 -6.00 28.92
N LEU A 249 9.77 -5.16 29.31
CA LEU A 249 9.23 -5.15 30.67
C LEU A 249 8.41 -6.39 31.00
N THR A 250 7.67 -6.91 30.02
CA THR A 250 6.83 -8.11 30.18
C THR A 250 7.61 -9.40 29.95
N GLY A 251 8.71 -9.34 29.18
CA GLY A 251 9.43 -10.51 28.68
C GLY A 251 8.71 -11.23 27.54
N ASP A 252 7.56 -10.72 27.07
CA ASP A 252 6.84 -11.19 25.90
C ASP A 252 7.14 -10.28 24.71
N LEU A 253 8.03 -10.74 23.84
CA LEU A 253 8.49 -9.96 22.68
C LEU A 253 7.41 -9.70 21.64
N ARG A 254 6.36 -10.54 21.61
CA ARG A 254 5.26 -10.41 20.68
C ARG A 254 4.11 -9.59 21.27
N LEU A 255 4.09 -9.37 22.58
CA LEU A 255 2.99 -8.72 23.31
C LEU A 255 1.61 -9.25 22.90
N GLY A 256 1.51 -10.58 22.74
CA GLY A 256 0.29 -11.24 22.27
C GLY A 256 0.08 -11.28 20.75
N LEU A 257 0.98 -10.74 19.93
CA LEU A 257 0.94 -10.97 18.48
C LEU A 257 1.08 -12.47 18.16
N PRO A 258 0.23 -13.01 17.27
CA PRO A 258 0.24 -14.43 16.94
C PRO A 258 1.51 -14.84 16.19
N GLN A 259 1.96 -16.08 16.41
CA GLN A 259 2.89 -16.73 15.51
C GLN A 259 2.12 -17.31 14.31
N LEU A 260 2.63 -17.08 13.10
CA LEU A 260 1.97 -17.49 11.87
C LEU A 260 2.56 -18.81 11.35
N ASP A 261 1.89 -19.92 11.64
CA ASP A 261 2.36 -21.27 11.28
C ASP A 261 1.75 -21.79 9.95
N GLU A 262 0.72 -21.13 9.43
CA GLU A 262 0.07 -21.44 8.15
C GLU A 262 -0.29 -20.16 7.38
N ASP A 263 -0.58 -20.29 6.08
CA ASP A 263 -0.97 -19.17 5.21
C ASP A 263 -2.11 -18.34 5.83
N THR A 264 -1.77 -17.13 6.25
CA THR A 264 -2.61 -16.27 7.10
C THR A 264 -2.80 -14.89 6.49
N LEU A 265 -4.04 -14.40 6.56
CA LEU A 265 -4.42 -13.01 6.40
C LEU A 265 -4.54 -12.38 7.79
N VAL A 266 -3.73 -11.37 8.10
CA VAL A 266 -3.83 -10.66 9.38
C VAL A 266 -4.87 -9.56 9.26
N ILE A 267 -5.88 -9.58 10.13
CA ILE A 267 -6.93 -8.55 10.20
C ILE A 267 -6.80 -7.84 11.55
N SER A 268 -6.42 -6.57 11.53
CA SER A 268 -6.19 -5.77 12.73
C SER A 268 -7.36 -4.81 13.00
N ASP A 269 -7.73 -4.62 14.26
CA ASP A 269 -8.74 -3.60 14.66
C ASP A 269 -8.17 -2.18 14.73
N GLY A 270 -6.84 -2.06 14.85
CA GLY A 270 -6.06 -0.83 14.83
C GLY A 270 -4.98 -0.83 13.73
N VAL A 271 -4.35 0.32 13.52
CA VAL A 271 -3.22 0.42 12.57
C VAL A 271 -2.01 -0.32 13.16
N LEU A 272 -1.44 -1.24 12.39
CA LEU A 272 -0.21 -1.92 12.79
C LEU A 272 0.97 -0.95 12.76
N THR A 273 1.84 -1.06 13.76
CA THR A 273 3.12 -0.34 13.77
C THR A 273 4.17 -1.05 12.90
N PRO A 274 5.26 -0.37 12.50
CA PRO A 274 6.34 -1.01 11.73
C PRO A 274 6.97 -2.19 12.47
N GLY A 275 7.16 -2.09 13.79
CA GLY A 275 7.68 -3.19 14.61
C GLY A 275 6.75 -4.41 14.61
N GLN A 276 5.44 -4.19 14.75
CA GLN A 276 4.45 -5.28 14.67
C GLN A 276 4.44 -5.96 13.28
N LEU A 277 4.53 -5.19 12.20
CA LEU A 277 4.61 -5.74 10.84
C LEU A 277 5.82 -6.64 10.67
N LEU A 278 7.00 -6.20 11.12
CA LEU A 278 8.23 -7.00 11.06
C LEU A 278 8.14 -8.27 11.92
N MET A 279 7.48 -8.22 13.08
CA MET A 279 7.25 -9.39 13.93
C MET A 279 6.31 -10.43 13.30
N LEU A 280 5.37 -9.98 12.46
CA LEU A 280 4.45 -10.83 11.70
C LEU A 280 5.07 -11.31 10.37
N GLN A 281 6.15 -10.67 9.92
CA GLN A 281 6.78 -10.99 8.64
C GLN A 281 7.29 -12.44 8.63
N GLY A 282 6.96 -13.17 7.57
CA GLY A 282 7.37 -14.54 7.37
C GLY A 282 6.70 -15.15 6.13
N PRO A 283 7.04 -16.40 5.76
CA PRO A 283 6.49 -17.05 4.57
C PRO A 283 4.98 -17.26 4.65
N SER A 284 4.45 -17.37 5.87
CA SER A 284 3.03 -17.61 6.16
C SER A 284 2.17 -16.34 6.09
N LEU A 285 2.77 -15.14 6.09
CA LEU A 285 2.01 -13.89 5.97
C LEU A 285 1.61 -13.67 4.52
N ARG A 286 0.32 -13.78 4.22
CA ARG A 286 -0.21 -13.63 2.85
C ARG A 286 -0.78 -12.25 2.56
N GLY A 287 -1.14 -11.49 3.60
CA GLY A 287 -1.59 -10.11 3.46
C GLY A 287 -2.13 -9.54 4.76
N ILE A 288 -2.45 -8.24 4.73
CA ILE A 288 -2.89 -7.47 5.89
C ILE A 288 -4.13 -6.65 5.55
N VAL A 289 -5.09 -6.63 6.47
CA VAL A 289 -6.22 -5.72 6.47
C VAL A 289 -6.23 -4.94 7.79
N MET A 290 -6.25 -3.62 7.71
CA MET A 290 -6.24 -2.73 8.88
C MET A 290 -7.14 -1.51 8.64
N PRO A 291 -7.49 -0.71 9.66
CA PRO A 291 -8.27 0.49 9.45
C PRO A 291 -7.51 1.59 8.67
N THR A 292 -8.26 2.53 8.08
CA THR A 292 -7.76 3.77 7.47
C THR A 292 -7.00 4.63 8.48
N GLY A 293 -6.09 5.48 8.00
CA GLY A 293 -5.14 6.23 8.82
C GLY A 293 -3.73 5.63 8.83
N GLY A 294 -3.55 4.49 8.16
CA GLY A 294 -2.24 3.86 7.93
C GLY A 294 -1.71 4.00 6.50
N GLU A 295 -2.44 4.59 5.55
CA GLU A 295 -2.12 4.50 4.11
C GLU A 295 -0.81 5.16 3.70
N THR A 296 -0.37 6.16 4.46
CA THR A 296 0.88 6.90 4.25
C THR A 296 1.84 6.71 5.43
N SER A 297 1.50 5.81 6.36
CA SER A 297 2.37 5.46 7.50
C SER A 297 3.63 4.71 7.04
N HIS A 298 4.67 4.69 7.88
CA HIS A 298 5.83 3.85 7.63
C HIS A 298 5.47 2.35 7.51
N THR A 299 4.39 1.91 8.15
CA THR A 299 3.89 0.53 8.01
C THR A 299 3.43 0.26 6.57
N ALA A 300 2.74 1.21 5.92
CA ALA A 300 2.31 1.09 4.53
C ALA A 300 3.50 1.05 3.57
N ILE A 301 4.46 1.96 3.75
CA ILE A 301 5.71 1.99 2.97
C ILE A 301 6.44 0.66 3.11
N LEU A 302 6.58 0.19 4.35
CA LEU A 302 7.23 -1.08 4.65
C LEU A 302 6.49 -2.28 4.00
N ALA A 303 5.15 -2.30 4.03
CA ALA A 303 4.38 -3.34 3.37
C ALA A 303 4.62 -3.38 1.85
N CYS A 304 4.71 -2.21 1.20
CA CYS A 304 5.06 -2.09 -0.22
C CYS A 304 6.49 -2.61 -0.49
N ALA A 305 7.47 -2.19 0.31
CA ALA A 305 8.85 -2.64 0.20
C ALA A 305 8.99 -4.17 0.34
N LEU A 306 8.18 -4.76 1.21
CA LEU A 306 8.12 -6.20 1.46
C LEU A 306 7.18 -6.94 0.50
N SER A 307 6.55 -6.25 -0.46
CA SER A 307 5.56 -6.83 -1.38
C SER A 307 4.43 -7.59 -0.65
N THR A 308 4.06 -7.12 0.54
CA THR A 308 2.98 -7.69 1.34
C THR A 308 1.67 -7.00 0.96
N PRO A 309 0.66 -7.72 0.44
CA PRO A 309 -0.62 -7.12 0.08
C PRO A 309 -1.27 -6.45 1.30
N LEU A 310 -1.66 -5.18 1.16
CA LEU A 310 -2.20 -4.40 2.27
C LEU A 310 -3.42 -3.59 1.85
N LEU A 311 -4.52 -3.76 2.59
CA LEU A 311 -5.79 -3.06 2.41
C LEU A 311 -6.17 -2.28 3.66
N CYS A 312 -6.51 -1.01 3.48
CA CYS A 312 -7.06 -0.15 4.52
C CYS A 312 -8.58 -0.02 4.37
N LEU A 313 -9.34 -0.28 5.43
CA LEU A 313 -10.80 -0.15 5.47
C LEU A 313 -11.23 0.97 6.42
N ALA A 314 -12.34 1.66 6.16
CA ALA A 314 -12.85 2.66 7.11
C ALA A 314 -13.14 2.07 8.51
N SER A 315 -13.46 0.78 8.58
CA SER A 315 -13.56 0.02 9.83
C SER A 315 -13.37 -1.47 9.55
N THR A 316 -12.58 -2.13 10.39
CA THR A 316 -12.40 -3.60 10.35
C THR A 316 -13.35 -4.34 11.28
N LYS A 317 -14.09 -3.65 12.15
CA LYS A 317 -15.06 -4.27 13.09
C LYS A 317 -16.05 -5.24 12.42
N PRO A 318 -16.61 -4.95 11.22
CA PRO A 318 -17.47 -5.91 10.53
C PRO A 318 -16.77 -7.24 10.19
N LEU A 319 -15.47 -7.23 9.95
CA LEU A 319 -14.68 -8.45 9.69
C LEU A 319 -14.53 -9.28 10.96
N PHE A 320 -14.28 -8.64 12.11
CA PHE A 320 -14.26 -9.32 13.41
C PHE A 320 -15.60 -9.99 13.71
N ALA A 321 -16.72 -9.33 13.37
CA ALA A 321 -18.05 -9.91 13.51
C ALA A 321 -18.31 -11.09 12.54
N ALA A 322 -17.66 -11.09 11.37
CA ALA A 322 -17.73 -12.20 10.42
C ALA A 322 -16.95 -13.44 10.89
N GLY A 323 -15.95 -13.24 11.75
CA GLY A 323 -15.26 -14.30 12.51
C GLY A 323 -14.21 -15.09 11.72
N GLU A 324 -13.72 -16.17 12.32
CA GLU A 324 -12.71 -17.03 11.69
C GLU A 324 -13.21 -17.66 10.38
N GLY A 325 -12.27 -17.88 9.46
CA GLY A 325 -12.55 -18.52 8.18
C GLY A 325 -11.52 -18.17 7.14
N THR A 326 -11.75 -18.63 5.91
CA THR A 326 -10.96 -18.24 4.74
C THR A 326 -11.44 -16.90 4.20
N TYR A 327 -10.50 -16.04 3.86
CA TYR A 327 -10.74 -14.72 3.29
C TYR A 327 -9.96 -14.59 1.98
N LEU A 328 -10.55 -13.88 1.03
CA LEU A 328 -9.90 -13.45 -0.21
C LEU A 328 -9.65 -11.96 -0.14
N LEU A 329 -8.37 -11.57 -0.10
CA LEU A 329 -7.91 -10.20 -0.22
C LEU A 329 -7.55 -9.93 -1.69
N GLY A 330 -8.15 -8.90 -2.27
CA GLY A 330 -7.73 -8.31 -3.55
C GLY A 330 -7.27 -6.88 -3.31
N ALA A 331 -6.09 -6.70 -2.69
CA ALA A 331 -5.58 -5.38 -2.32
C ALA A 331 -5.40 -4.48 -3.54
N GLY A 332 -4.94 -5.02 -4.68
CA GLY A 332 -4.83 -4.27 -5.94
C GLY A 332 -6.17 -3.78 -6.50
N HIS A 333 -7.28 -4.33 -6.03
CA HIS A 333 -8.65 -3.97 -6.42
C HIS A 333 -9.45 -3.36 -5.25
N GLY A 334 -8.81 -3.11 -4.12
CA GLY A 334 -9.43 -2.44 -2.98
C GLY A 334 -10.54 -3.25 -2.27
N PHE A 335 -10.45 -4.58 -2.18
CA PHE A 335 -11.48 -5.37 -1.49
C PHE A 335 -10.95 -6.52 -0.64
N VAL A 336 -11.78 -6.95 0.32
CA VAL A 336 -11.67 -8.23 1.03
C VAL A 336 -13.03 -8.92 1.09
N LEU A 337 -13.04 -10.24 0.87
CA LEU A 337 -14.22 -11.11 0.91
C LEU A 337 -14.07 -12.14 2.03
N ALA A 338 -15.10 -12.32 2.86
CA ALA A 338 -15.17 -13.42 3.82
C ALA A 338 -15.82 -14.64 3.17
N ARG A 339 -15.33 -15.85 3.49
CA ARG A 339 -15.90 -17.12 3.04
C ARG A 339 -16.12 -17.11 1.51
N PRO A 340 -15.01 -17.02 0.72
CA PRO A 340 -15.10 -16.88 -0.73
C PRO A 340 -15.82 -18.09 -1.34
N ASP A 341 -16.84 -17.80 -2.14
CA ASP A 341 -17.59 -18.78 -2.93
C ASP A 341 -16.85 -19.15 -4.23
N ASP A 342 -17.42 -20.07 -5.02
CA ASP A 342 -16.82 -20.53 -6.27
C ASP A 342 -16.57 -19.39 -7.27
N VAL A 343 -17.38 -18.34 -7.26
CA VAL A 343 -17.17 -17.15 -8.09
C VAL A 343 -15.88 -16.45 -7.63
N ALA A 344 -15.75 -16.15 -6.34
CA ALA A 344 -14.56 -15.52 -5.79
C ALA A 344 -13.28 -16.36 -6.00
N LEU A 345 -13.37 -17.68 -5.85
CA LEU A 345 -12.24 -18.59 -6.06
C LEU A 345 -11.76 -18.60 -7.52
N ARG A 346 -12.68 -18.70 -8.49
CA ARG A 346 -12.33 -18.64 -9.93
C ARG A 346 -11.76 -17.28 -10.33
N TRP A 347 -12.26 -16.20 -9.74
CA TRP A 347 -11.66 -14.88 -9.92
C TRP A 347 -10.20 -14.86 -9.43
N TYR A 348 -9.95 -15.40 -8.23
CA TYR A 348 -8.62 -15.45 -7.62
C TYR A 348 -7.63 -16.26 -8.47
N GLU A 349 -8.06 -17.41 -9.01
CA GLU A 349 -7.23 -18.22 -9.91
C GLU A 349 -6.80 -17.44 -11.16
N LEU A 350 -7.70 -16.67 -11.76
CA LEU A 350 -7.40 -15.81 -12.91
C LEU A 350 -6.44 -14.67 -12.53
N GLU A 351 -6.62 -14.07 -11.35
CA GLU A 351 -5.73 -13.03 -10.83
C GLU A 351 -4.31 -13.58 -10.59
N CYS A 352 -4.18 -14.79 -10.05
CA CYS A 352 -2.89 -15.46 -9.91
C CYS A 352 -2.22 -15.71 -11.28
N LYS A 353 -2.99 -16.13 -12.30
CA LYS A 353 -2.47 -16.31 -13.67
C LYS A 353 -1.99 -15.00 -14.27
N LYS A 354 -2.66 -13.88 -13.98
CA LYS A 354 -2.25 -12.53 -14.42
C LYS A 354 -0.90 -12.15 -13.81
N PHE A 355 -0.71 -12.35 -12.50
CA PHE A 355 0.58 -12.07 -11.85
C PHE A 355 1.73 -12.95 -12.36
N ALA A 356 1.44 -14.17 -12.82
CA ALA A 356 2.44 -15.08 -13.39
C ALA A 356 2.70 -14.86 -14.89
N ALA A 357 1.94 -13.97 -15.55
CA ALA A 357 2.02 -13.79 -16.99
C ALA A 357 3.28 -13.04 -17.44
N VAL A 358 3.78 -13.39 -18.62
CA VAL A 358 4.98 -12.77 -19.21
C VAL A 358 4.58 -11.60 -20.09
N VAL A 359 5.24 -10.46 -19.89
CA VAL A 359 5.10 -9.27 -20.74
C VAL A 359 5.85 -9.48 -22.06
N ALA A 360 5.17 -9.30 -23.18
CA ALA A 360 5.76 -9.31 -24.52
C ALA A 360 5.90 -7.88 -25.05
N SER A 361 7.06 -7.55 -25.63
CA SER A 361 7.29 -6.21 -26.22
C SER A 361 6.88 -6.18 -27.70
N GLU A 362 5.59 -6.02 -27.97
CA GLU A 362 5.08 -5.83 -29.33
C GLU A 362 4.12 -4.64 -29.40
N GLU A 363 4.19 -3.86 -30.49
CA GLU A 363 3.49 -2.56 -30.59
C GLU A 363 2.21 -2.59 -31.46
N GLY A 364 2.03 -3.61 -32.30
CA GLY A 364 0.89 -3.67 -33.25
C GLY A 364 -0.47 -3.93 -32.60
N MET A 365 -1.56 -3.56 -33.29
CA MET A 365 -2.96 -3.88 -32.89
C MET A 365 -3.23 -5.39 -32.79
N PHE A 366 -2.46 -6.19 -33.54
CA PHE A 366 -2.47 -7.65 -33.49
C PHE A 366 -1.11 -8.15 -33.00
N SER A 367 -1.13 -8.97 -31.96
CA SER A 367 0.04 -9.61 -31.38
C SER A 367 -0.31 -11.04 -30.95
N PRO A 368 0.58 -12.04 -31.12
CA PRO A 368 0.36 -13.37 -30.60
C PRO A 368 0.15 -13.40 -29.08
N ALA A 369 0.72 -12.42 -28.36
CA ALA A 369 0.52 -12.25 -26.92
C ALA A 369 -0.92 -11.89 -26.54
N LEU A 370 -1.76 -11.47 -27.49
CA LEU A 370 -3.18 -11.16 -27.30
C LEU A 370 -4.09 -12.30 -27.79
N VAL A 371 -3.53 -13.47 -28.12
CA VAL A 371 -4.28 -14.62 -28.63
C VAL A 371 -4.13 -15.80 -27.67
N PHE A 372 -5.27 -16.28 -27.18
CA PHE A 372 -5.39 -17.50 -26.38
C PHE A 372 -6.12 -18.57 -27.18
N LEU A 373 -5.59 -19.79 -27.17
CA LEU A 373 -6.16 -20.92 -27.91
C LEU A 373 -6.56 -22.03 -26.96
N ASP A 374 -7.74 -22.57 -27.18
CA ASP A 374 -8.27 -23.76 -26.52
C ASP A 374 -8.29 -23.65 -24.99
N GLU A 375 -8.59 -22.43 -24.49
CA GLU A 375 -8.72 -22.17 -23.06
C GLU A 375 -10.00 -22.83 -22.51
N LYS A 376 -9.90 -23.39 -21.29
CA LYS A 376 -11.04 -23.93 -20.55
C LYS A 376 -11.50 -22.89 -19.54
N LEU A 377 -12.60 -22.22 -19.87
CA LEU A 377 -13.24 -21.20 -19.04
C LEU A 377 -14.71 -21.57 -18.89
N HIS A 378 -15.32 -21.18 -17.76
CA HIS A 378 -16.64 -21.68 -17.37
C HIS A 378 -17.79 -20.77 -17.79
N ASP A 379 -17.51 -19.47 -17.91
CA ASP A 379 -18.53 -18.50 -18.26
C ASP A 379 -17.93 -17.25 -18.93
N LYS A 380 -18.83 -16.41 -19.42
CA LYS A 380 -18.52 -15.14 -20.08
C LYS A 380 -17.67 -14.18 -19.25
N HIS A 381 -17.79 -14.19 -17.92
CA HIS A 381 -17.03 -13.28 -17.06
C HIS A 381 -15.57 -13.73 -16.97
N GLU A 382 -15.31 -15.04 -16.94
CA GLU A 382 -13.95 -15.58 -17.03
C GLU A 382 -13.27 -15.20 -18.34
N VAL A 383 -13.99 -15.27 -19.46
CA VAL A 383 -13.45 -14.85 -20.76
C VAL A 383 -13.12 -13.37 -20.78
N ILE A 384 -14.06 -12.51 -20.36
CA ILE A 384 -13.85 -11.06 -20.37
C ILE A 384 -12.70 -10.70 -19.42
N LYS A 385 -12.69 -11.20 -18.18
CA LYS A 385 -11.60 -10.97 -17.22
C LYS A 385 -10.25 -11.41 -17.77
N ARG A 386 -10.15 -12.64 -18.31
CA ARG A 386 -8.91 -13.18 -18.88
C ARG A 386 -8.35 -12.26 -19.97
N LEU A 387 -9.22 -11.75 -20.84
CA LEU A 387 -8.84 -10.88 -21.94
C LEU A 387 -8.45 -9.48 -21.45
N THR A 388 -9.18 -8.88 -20.51
CA THR A 388 -8.87 -7.54 -19.98
C THR A 388 -7.66 -7.52 -19.06
N ASP A 389 -7.44 -8.57 -18.26
CA ASP A 389 -6.23 -8.76 -17.46
C ASP A 389 -5.00 -8.79 -18.36
N ASN A 390 -5.08 -9.54 -19.47
CA ASN A 390 -3.97 -9.64 -20.41
C ASN A 390 -3.67 -8.29 -21.10
N LEU A 391 -4.67 -7.44 -21.34
CA LEU A 391 -4.43 -6.10 -21.85
C LEU A 391 -3.59 -5.27 -20.86
N GLU A 392 -3.85 -5.36 -19.57
CA GLU A 392 -3.04 -4.68 -18.55
C GLU A 392 -1.62 -5.26 -18.49
N VAL A 393 -1.48 -6.60 -18.46
CA VAL A 393 -0.17 -7.28 -18.48
C VAL A 393 0.68 -6.84 -19.68
N GLN A 394 0.07 -6.72 -20.87
CA GLN A 394 0.76 -6.34 -22.09
C GLN A 394 0.89 -4.81 -22.26
N GLY A 395 0.58 -4.01 -21.24
CA GLY A 395 0.69 -2.54 -21.28
C GLY A 395 -0.25 -1.87 -22.29
N ARG A 396 -1.38 -2.52 -22.61
CA ARG A 396 -2.43 -2.03 -23.53
C ARG A 396 -3.57 -1.33 -22.80
N ALA A 397 -3.73 -1.58 -21.50
CA ALA A 397 -4.68 -0.90 -20.63
C ALA A 397 -3.97 -0.40 -19.37
N LEU A 398 -4.41 0.77 -18.88
CA LEU A 398 -3.99 1.34 -17.58
C LEU A 398 -4.64 0.61 -16.40
N SER A 399 -5.83 0.06 -16.63
CA SER A 399 -6.60 -0.69 -15.63
C SER A 399 -7.45 -1.77 -16.29
N ALA A 400 -7.21 -3.03 -15.94
CA ALA A 400 -8.02 -4.17 -16.36
C ALA A 400 -9.47 -4.02 -15.87
N THR A 401 -9.68 -3.57 -14.63
CA THR A 401 -10.99 -3.37 -14.02
C THR A 401 -11.83 -2.36 -14.78
N LEU A 402 -11.26 -1.19 -15.12
CA LEU A 402 -11.98 -0.16 -15.87
C LEU A 402 -12.24 -0.58 -17.33
N ALA A 403 -11.31 -1.33 -17.94
CA ALA A 403 -11.52 -1.90 -19.26
C ALA A 403 -12.66 -2.94 -19.26
N GLU A 404 -12.70 -3.83 -18.27
CA GLU A 404 -13.78 -4.80 -18.05
C GLU A 404 -15.13 -4.08 -17.91
N GLN A 405 -15.22 -3.03 -17.10
CA GLN A 405 -16.44 -2.26 -16.93
C GLN A 405 -16.95 -1.63 -18.22
N ALA A 406 -16.06 -1.05 -19.03
CA ALA A 406 -16.43 -0.49 -20.31
C ALA A 406 -16.98 -1.55 -21.28
N ILE A 407 -16.44 -2.78 -21.25
CA ILE A 407 -16.97 -3.92 -22.02
C ILE A 407 -18.37 -4.30 -21.52
N TRP A 408 -18.56 -4.41 -20.21
CA TRP A 408 -19.85 -4.78 -19.62
C TRP A 408 -20.94 -3.72 -19.84
N GLN A 409 -20.59 -2.44 -19.81
CA GLN A 409 -21.52 -1.36 -20.16
C GLN A 409 -22.07 -1.55 -21.59
N ARG A 410 -21.21 -1.97 -22.54
CA ARG A 410 -21.66 -2.27 -23.90
C ARG A 410 -22.49 -3.54 -23.99
N GLU A 411 -22.08 -4.58 -23.27
CA GLU A 411 -22.75 -5.88 -23.23
C GLU A 411 -24.17 -5.80 -22.65
N ALA A 412 -24.36 -4.98 -21.62
CA ALA A 412 -25.65 -4.81 -20.94
C ALA A 412 -26.74 -4.21 -21.84
N VAL A 413 -26.37 -3.46 -22.89
CA VAL A 413 -27.33 -2.86 -23.84
C VAL A 413 -27.90 -3.93 -24.77
N PHE A 414 -27.02 -4.74 -25.38
CA PHE A 414 -27.38 -5.87 -26.24
C PHE A 414 -26.24 -6.87 -26.25
N THR A 415 -26.59 -8.16 -26.36
CA THR A 415 -25.59 -9.24 -26.48
C THR A 415 -24.59 -8.95 -27.60
N THR A 416 -23.31 -9.18 -27.32
CA THR A 416 -22.23 -9.09 -28.32
C THR A 416 -22.04 -10.38 -29.10
N ALA A 417 -22.90 -11.38 -28.87
CA ALA A 417 -22.97 -12.57 -29.73
C ALA A 417 -23.39 -12.16 -31.14
N LEU A 418 -22.57 -12.51 -32.14
CA LEU A 418 -22.86 -12.22 -33.55
C LEU A 418 -23.60 -13.40 -34.23
N GLY A 419 -23.59 -14.58 -33.61
CA GLY A 419 -23.95 -15.85 -34.24
C GLY A 419 -22.72 -16.57 -34.79
N PHE A 420 -22.93 -17.70 -35.46
CA PHE A 420 -21.84 -18.54 -36.02
C PHE A 420 -20.77 -18.95 -35.00
N SER A 421 -21.17 -19.14 -33.74
CA SER A 421 -20.29 -19.46 -32.61
C SER A 421 -19.25 -18.37 -32.27
N ILE A 422 -19.56 -17.10 -32.57
CA ILE A 422 -18.66 -15.96 -32.34
C ILE A 422 -19.31 -14.89 -31.46
N ALA A 423 -18.51 -14.32 -30.56
CA ALA A 423 -18.81 -13.07 -29.85
C ALA A 423 -17.76 -12.00 -30.13
N ILE A 424 -18.20 -10.73 -30.12
CA ILE A 424 -17.33 -9.57 -30.36
C ILE A 424 -17.53 -8.52 -29.25
N PRO A 425 -17.11 -8.82 -28.00
CA PRO A 425 -17.11 -7.82 -26.94
C PRO A 425 -16.24 -6.63 -27.33
N HIS A 426 -16.73 -5.41 -27.13
CA HIS A 426 -16.01 -4.22 -27.57
C HIS A 426 -16.29 -3.00 -26.70
N CYS A 427 -15.30 -2.12 -26.58
CA CYS A 427 -15.43 -0.85 -25.89
C CYS A 427 -14.52 0.22 -26.50
N LYS A 428 -14.86 1.47 -26.19
CA LYS A 428 -13.97 2.62 -26.31
C LYS A 428 -13.84 3.22 -24.91
N SER A 429 -12.63 3.40 -24.41
CA SER A 429 -12.42 3.85 -23.02
C SER A 429 -11.07 4.55 -22.84
N ALA A 430 -11.04 5.55 -21.96
CA ALA A 430 -9.82 6.20 -21.51
C ALA A 430 -8.86 5.24 -20.76
N ALA A 431 -9.36 4.13 -20.24
CA ALA A 431 -8.53 3.10 -19.61
C ALA A 431 -7.66 2.32 -20.60
N ILE A 432 -7.96 2.41 -21.91
CA ILE A 432 -7.20 1.73 -22.96
C ILE A 432 -6.08 2.65 -23.45
N SER A 433 -4.85 2.24 -23.17
CA SER A 433 -3.63 2.95 -23.61
C SER A 433 -3.37 2.76 -25.10
N ARG A 434 -3.70 1.59 -25.65
CA ARG A 434 -3.44 1.24 -27.07
C ARG A 434 -4.57 0.39 -27.63
N SER A 435 -5.17 0.81 -28.76
CA SER A 435 -6.22 0.00 -29.40
C SER A 435 -5.71 -1.38 -29.81
N SER A 436 -6.47 -2.41 -29.47
CA SER A 436 -6.03 -3.80 -29.55
C SER A 436 -7.16 -4.72 -29.97
N ILE A 437 -6.82 -5.81 -30.66
CA ILE A 437 -7.73 -6.93 -30.95
C ILE A 437 -7.19 -8.15 -30.21
N SER A 438 -7.94 -8.62 -29.23
CA SER A 438 -7.61 -9.84 -28.49
C SER A 438 -8.50 -10.98 -28.96
N VAL A 439 -7.94 -12.18 -29.09
CA VAL A 439 -8.68 -13.36 -29.54
C VAL A 439 -8.59 -14.44 -28.48
N LEU A 440 -9.71 -15.09 -28.20
CA LEU A 440 -9.75 -16.27 -27.36
C LEU A 440 -10.59 -17.34 -28.04
N ARG A 441 -9.98 -18.50 -28.30
CA ARG A 441 -10.69 -19.72 -28.69
C ARG A 441 -10.92 -20.57 -27.45
N LEU A 442 -12.17 -20.94 -27.20
CA LEU A 442 -12.57 -21.83 -26.12
C LEU A 442 -12.41 -23.28 -26.55
N ALA A 443 -11.95 -24.14 -25.62
CA ALA A 443 -11.95 -25.58 -25.82
C ALA A 443 -13.38 -26.12 -25.95
N ASP A 444 -14.29 -25.61 -25.11
CA ASP A 444 -15.70 -25.98 -25.05
C ASP A 444 -16.57 -24.73 -25.29
N PRO A 445 -17.55 -24.75 -26.21
CA PRO A 445 -18.40 -23.59 -26.46
C PRO A 445 -19.21 -23.18 -25.22
N LEU A 446 -19.33 -21.86 -24.99
CA LEU A 446 -20.05 -21.29 -23.85
C LEU A 446 -21.33 -20.57 -24.28
N ASP A 447 -22.35 -20.60 -23.44
CA ASP A 447 -23.51 -19.73 -23.62
C ASP A 447 -23.10 -18.25 -23.42
N TRP A 448 -23.34 -17.43 -24.44
CA TRP A 448 -23.02 -16.01 -24.42
C TRP A 448 -24.27 -15.12 -24.38
N GLY A 449 -25.46 -15.72 -24.20
CA GLY A 449 -26.76 -15.08 -24.28
C GLY A 449 -27.29 -14.99 -25.71
N GLY A 450 -28.62 -14.99 -25.84
CA GLY A 450 -29.30 -14.96 -27.15
C GLY A 450 -29.28 -16.29 -27.90
N ASP A 451 -29.22 -17.42 -27.17
CA ASP A 451 -29.19 -18.80 -27.70
C ASP A 451 -28.00 -19.11 -28.63
N VAL A 452 -26.88 -18.39 -28.46
CA VAL A 452 -25.64 -18.61 -29.22
C VAL A 452 -24.58 -19.25 -28.32
N ALA A 453 -24.20 -20.48 -28.66
CA ALA A 453 -23.03 -21.14 -28.08
C ALA A 453 -21.75 -20.64 -28.79
N VAL A 454 -20.94 -19.88 -28.08
CA VAL A 454 -19.74 -19.20 -28.59
C VAL A 454 -18.49 -20.03 -28.31
N GLN A 455 -17.69 -20.27 -29.36
CA GLN A 455 -16.39 -20.92 -29.27
C GLN A 455 -15.24 -19.94 -29.54
N LEU A 456 -15.49 -18.87 -30.31
CA LEU A 456 -14.47 -17.88 -30.67
C LEU A 456 -14.89 -16.48 -30.20
N VAL A 457 -14.06 -15.86 -29.37
CA VAL A 457 -14.27 -14.50 -28.87
C VAL A 457 -13.21 -13.59 -29.46
N ILE A 458 -13.64 -12.50 -30.10
CA ILE A 458 -12.74 -11.48 -30.66
C ILE A 458 -13.06 -10.16 -29.98
N MET A 459 -12.27 -9.78 -28.98
CA MET A 459 -12.47 -8.56 -28.22
C MET A 459 -11.78 -7.38 -28.88
N LEU A 460 -12.52 -6.28 -29.10
CA LEU A 460 -11.96 -5.04 -29.64
C LEU A 460 -11.98 -3.94 -28.58
N THR A 461 -10.79 -3.48 -28.20
CA THR A 461 -10.64 -2.36 -27.27
C THR A 461 -10.03 -1.17 -27.98
N LEU A 462 -10.64 -0.01 -27.80
CA LEU A 462 -10.24 1.22 -28.48
C LEU A 462 -9.86 2.29 -27.48
N SER A 463 -8.72 2.93 -27.73
CA SER A 463 -8.32 4.12 -26.96
C SER A 463 -9.19 5.32 -27.34
N GLU A 464 -9.53 6.16 -26.37
CA GLU A 464 -10.16 7.45 -26.63
C GLU A 464 -9.21 8.46 -27.26
N GLN A 465 -7.90 8.28 -27.06
CA GLN A 465 -6.86 9.20 -27.50
C GLN A 465 -6.44 8.97 -28.96
N GLU A 466 -6.75 7.81 -29.54
CA GLU A 466 -6.39 7.46 -30.92
C GLU A 466 -7.46 7.92 -31.94
N GLN A 467 -7.01 8.35 -33.13
CA GLN A 467 -7.88 8.87 -34.19
C GLN A 467 -8.79 7.79 -34.82
N THR A 468 -9.85 8.22 -35.50
CA THR A 468 -11.02 7.47 -36.02
C THR A 468 -10.75 6.32 -37.02
N GLN A 469 -9.51 5.97 -37.34
CA GLN A 469 -9.19 4.92 -38.32
C GLN A 469 -9.64 3.51 -37.88
N HIS A 470 -9.75 3.27 -36.57
CA HIS A 470 -10.07 1.94 -36.02
C HIS A 470 -11.53 1.49 -36.23
N MET A 471 -12.48 2.41 -36.46
CA MET A 471 -13.86 2.06 -36.81
C MET A 471 -13.97 1.32 -38.15
N ARG A 472 -13.05 1.60 -39.08
CA ARG A 472 -12.97 0.90 -40.36
C ARG A 472 -12.54 -0.56 -40.17
N ILE A 473 -11.58 -0.80 -39.29
CA ILE A 473 -11.08 -2.15 -38.95
C ILE A 473 -12.21 -3.01 -38.38
N PHE A 474 -13.00 -2.48 -37.43
CA PHE A 474 -14.16 -3.19 -36.89
C PHE A 474 -15.18 -3.56 -37.99
N SER A 475 -15.50 -2.60 -38.85
CA SER A 475 -16.47 -2.82 -39.93
C SER A 475 -16.01 -3.89 -40.94
N VAL A 476 -14.71 -3.90 -41.27
CA VAL A 476 -14.09 -4.91 -42.13
C VAL A 476 -14.11 -6.28 -41.45
N LEU A 477 -13.69 -6.36 -40.18
CA LEU A 477 -13.67 -7.60 -39.41
C LEU A 477 -15.07 -8.20 -39.27
N ALA A 478 -16.08 -7.43 -38.85
CA ALA A 478 -17.45 -7.90 -38.71
C ALA A 478 -18.00 -8.46 -40.03
N ARG A 479 -17.69 -7.82 -41.16
CA ARG A 479 -18.07 -8.33 -42.50
C ARG A 479 -17.33 -9.62 -42.85
N ARG A 480 -16.01 -9.70 -42.57
CA ARG A 480 -15.21 -10.91 -42.82
C ARG A 480 -15.69 -12.10 -42.01
N LEU A 481 -16.13 -11.89 -40.77
CA LEU A 481 -16.69 -12.94 -39.91
C LEU A 481 -18.01 -13.53 -40.44
N MET A 482 -18.70 -12.87 -41.38
CA MET A 482 -19.85 -13.46 -42.08
C MET A 482 -19.44 -14.58 -43.05
N HIS A 483 -18.19 -14.60 -43.52
CA HIS A 483 -17.70 -15.61 -44.45
C HIS A 483 -17.22 -16.86 -43.70
N GLU A 484 -17.81 -18.01 -44.03
CA GLU A 484 -17.49 -19.31 -43.41
C GLU A 484 -16.02 -19.69 -43.53
N SER A 485 -15.43 -19.53 -44.72
CA SER A 485 -14.01 -19.83 -44.96
C SER A 485 -13.06 -19.03 -44.08
N PHE A 486 -13.44 -17.82 -43.64
CA PHE A 486 -12.63 -17.01 -42.74
C PHE A 486 -12.75 -17.52 -41.29
N ARG A 487 -13.96 -17.87 -40.85
CA ARG A 487 -14.19 -18.46 -39.53
C ARG A 487 -13.46 -19.79 -39.36
N GLU A 488 -13.52 -20.65 -40.37
CA GLU A 488 -12.83 -21.95 -40.36
C GLU A 488 -11.31 -21.80 -40.26
N LYS A 489 -10.70 -20.82 -40.95
CA LYS A 489 -9.26 -20.52 -40.81
C LYS A 489 -8.89 -20.15 -39.36
N LEU A 490 -9.69 -19.29 -38.72
CA LEU A 490 -9.47 -18.90 -37.32
C LEU A 490 -9.65 -20.07 -36.35
N LEU A 491 -10.68 -20.91 -36.57
CA LEU A 491 -10.94 -22.09 -35.75
C LEU A 491 -9.90 -23.19 -35.94
N ALA A 492 -9.32 -23.34 -37.14
CA ALA A 492 -8.31 -24.36 -37.45
C ALA A 492 -6.87 -23.92 -37.11
N ALA A 493 -6.64 -22.65 -36.80
CA ALA A 493 -5.29 -22.14 -36.51
C ALA A 493 -4.67 -22.85 -35.29
N ALA A 494 -3.50 -23.47 -35.46
CA ALA A 494 -2.84 -24.23 -34.40
C ALA A 494 -1.98 -23.35 -33.46
N THR A 495 -1.69 -22.11 -33.85
CA THR A 495 -0.80 -21.22 -33.09
C THR A 495 -1.35 -19.79 -33.04
N ALA A 496 -0.99 -19.07 -31.98
CA ALA A 496 -1.33 -17.65 -31.82
C ALA A 496 -0.84 -16.81 -33.01
N GLN A 497 0.35 -17.11 -33.53
CA GLN A 497 0.89 -16.45 -34.72
C GLN A 497 0.03 -16.69 -35.97
N ALA A 498 -0.43 -17.92 -36.20
CA ALA A 498 -1.28 -18.23 -37.36
C ALA A 498 -2.62 -17.45 -37.31
N VAL A 499 -3.21 -17.27 -36.13
CA VAL A 499 -4.39 -16.40 -35.96
C VAL A 499 -4.07 -14.95 -36.33
N VAL A 500 -2.95 -14.42 -35.86
CA VAL A 500 -2.51 -13.05 -36.17
C VAL A 500 -2.29 -12.88 -37.67
N ASP A 501 -1.67 -13.84 -38.34
CA ASP A 501 -1.42 -13.79 -39.78
C ASP A 501 -2.73 -13.75 -40.57
N VAL A 502 -3.70 -14.61 -40.23
CA VAL A 502 -5.05 -14.60 -40.83
C VAL A 502 -5.75 -13.26 -40.63
N LEU A 503 -5.65 -12.65 -39.44
CA LEU A 503 -6.24 -11.35 -39.17
C LEU A 503 -5.55 -10.22 -39.94
N ARG A 504 -4.22 -10.22 -40.04
CA ARG A 504 -3.46 -9.20 -40.77
C ARG A 504 -3.77 -9.25 -42.26
N GLU A 505 -3.77 -10.42 -42.86
CA GLU A 505 -4.05 -10.62 -44.29
C GLU A 505 -5.44 -10.12 -44.69
N GLU A 506 -6.46 -10.40 -43.88
CA GLU A 506 -7.87 -10.18 -44.27
C GLU A 506 -8.48 -8.89 -43.71
N VAL A 507 -7.85 -8.27 -42.70
CA VAL A 507 -8.36 -7.05 -42.05
C VAL A 507 -7.51 -5.82 -42.37
N ILE A 508 -6.17 -5.91 -42.41
CA ILE A 508 -5.29 -4.76 -42.67
C ILE A 508 -5.15 -4.47 -44.17
N ILE A 509 -5.00 -5.50 -45.01
CA ILE A 509 -4.81 -5.30 -46.46
C ILE A 509 -6.06 -4.69 -47.13
N LEU A 510 -7.23 -4.78 -46.46
CA LEU A 510 -8.53 -4.37 -46.98
C LEU A 510 -9.12 -3.12 -46.28
N SER A 511 -8.45 -2.62 -45.24
CA SER A 511 -8.74 -1.37 -44.52
C SER A 511 -7.84 -0.24 -45.00
#